data_AF-A0A448PFZ5-F1
#
_entry.id   AF-A0A448PFZ5-F1
#
_cell.length_a   1.000
_cell.length_b   1.000
_cell.length_c   1.000
_cell.angle_alpha   90.00
_cell.angle_beta   90.00
_cell.angle_gamma   90.00
#
_symmetry.space_group_name_H-M   'P 1'
#
loop_
_entity.id
_entity.type
_entity.pdbx_description
1 polymer ?
#
loop_
_entity_poly.entity_id
_entity_poly.type
_entity_poly.pdbx_seq_one_letter_code
_entity_poly.pdbx_strand_id
1 'polypeptide(L)'
;MAQICFATFAAALMSALPSTFGQQRVCSMLIDWIDAEDSNGEYIYVDPKLATNLMKQNIDVPRSIVEAITQTDRSSDAEDAFVEISDKVMKDFDADLVAQLVQLLENDPQVATTTCSAMKEHYANYGLAAFLSRVFLYACKRPNKKRKDQIVDADGWFIDISQNVCPLCGKNPLMKTDGGVPTALYDVFEIPQSPKSAKTYRVLVCLQCARSKKMTATDLLSEPEGWEPLRAAYRSYETVQELNEVFSAGTAPQDLGRVVRALAEAPDPHAPEEVSPDKFEATAVSRKIRPEYYALCLTIKTLAEAYYYKVGSLFTALDDGEERAYRRIRTKVRAIYDDAVEVTDDQQLIFNDFVDWVAKQADVPTRSQGALIVAAFFVQNCQVFDEVSK
;
A
#
# COMPACT_ATOMS: atom_id res chain seq x y z
N MET A 1 6.73 4.67 -14.26
CA MET A 1 6.94 5.46 -15.50
C MET A 1 8.22 4.99 -16.17
N ALA A 2 8.24 4.85 -17.51
CA ALA A 2 9.45 4.54 -18.26
C ALA A 2 10.29 5.82 -18.38
N GLN A 3 11.53 5.80 -17.87
CA GLN A 3 12.43 6.95 -17.84
C GLN A 3 13.75 6.55 -18.50
N ILE A 4 14.35 7.45 -19.31
CA ILE A 4 15.70 7.25 -19.79
C ILE A 4 16.71 7.60 -18.68
N CYS A 5 17.57 6.65 -18.35
CA CYS A 5 18.70 6.79 -17.44
C CYS A 5 19.74 5.70 -17.73
N PHE A 6 20.88 5.72 -17.04
CA PHE A 6 21.96 4.75 -17.28
C PHE A 6 21.47 3.30 -17.30
N ALA A 7 20.67 2.88 -16.31
CA ALA A 7 20.22 1.50 -16.19
C ALA A 7 19.27 1.06 -17.31
N THR A 8 18.34 1.94 -17.73
CA THR A 8 17.41 1.62 -18.81
C THR A 8 18.10 1.61 -20.17
N PHE A 9 19.08 2.50 -20.37
CA PHE A 9 19.98 2.45 -21.51
C PHE A 9 20.81 1.15 -21.56
N ALA A 10 21.51 0.82 -20.47
CA ALA A 10 22.35 -0.37 -20.40
C ALA A 10 21.54 -1.66 -20.54
N ALA A 11 20.32 -1.70 -20.02
CA ALA A 11 19.40 -2.84 -20.20
C ALA A 11 18.95 -3.01 -21.66
N ALA A 12 18.64 -1.91 -22.35
CA ALA A 12 18.30 -1.93 -23.77
C ALA A 12 19.49 -2.45 -24.59
N LEU A 13 20.69 -1.89 -24.38
CA LEU A 13 21.91 -2.35 -25.04
C LEU A 13 22.20 -3.83 -24.77
N MET A 14 22.10 -4.27 -23.51
CA MET A 14 22.33 -5.67 -23.13
C MET A 14 21.36 -6.63 -23.82
N SER A 15 20.13 -6.20 -24.14
CA SER A 15 19.17 -7.04 -24.87
C SER A 15 19.53 -7.26 -26.34
N ALA A 16 20.34 -6.37 -26.92
CA ALA A 16 20.83 -6.44 -28.29
C ALA A 16 22.26 -7.01 -28.40
N LEU A 17 22.90 -7.36 -27.27
CA LEU A 17 24.20 -8.02 -27.20
C LEU A 17 24.05 -9.55 -27.04
N PRO A 18 25.07 -10.35 -27.41
CA PRO A 18 25.07 -11.78 -27.14
C PRO A 18 24.89 -12.08 -25.64
N SER A 19 24.20 -13.17 -25.31
CA SER A 19 23.89 -13.56 -23.91
C SER A 19 25.11 -13.81 -23.02
N THR A 20 26.31 -13.90 -23.60
CA THR A 20 27.59 -13.97 -22.89
C THR A 20 28.01 -12.63 -22.25
N PHE A 21 27.36 -11.53 -22.59
CA PHE A 21 27.59 -10.20 -22.00
C PHE A 21 26.72 -10.03 -20.75
N GLY A 22 27.27 -10.40 -19.59
CA GLY A 22 26.64 -10.14 -18.30
C GLY A 22 26.68 -8.67 -17.89
N GLN A 23 25.89 -8.31 -16.86
CA GLN A 23 25.73 -6.93 -16.38
C GLN A 23 27.05 -6.20 -16.13
N GLN A 24 28.00 -6.82 -15.42
CA GLN A 24 29.29 -6.20 -15.13
C GLN A 24 30.06 -5.85 -16.41
N ARG A 25 30.08 -6.77 -17.39
CA ARG A 25 30.81 -6.57 -18.64
C ARG A 25 30.23 -5.43 -19.46
N VAL A 26 28.89 -5.35 -19.53
CA VAL A 26 28.21 -4.24 -20.22
C VAL A 26 28.50 -2.91 -19.53
N CYS A 27 28.37 -2.84 -18.20
CA CYS A 27 28.66 -1.61 -17.46
C CYS A 27 30.13 -1.16 -17.59
N SER A 28 31.08 -2.10 -17.54
CA SER A 28 32.52 -1.85 -17.74
C SER A 28 32.79 -1.26 -19.12
N MET A 29 32.24 -1.85 -20.19
CA MET A 29 32.35 -1.30 -21.55
C MET A 29 31.80 0.12 -21.67
N LEU A 30 30.77 0.46 -20.88
CA LEU A 30 30.14 1.78 -20.93
C LEU A 30 30.90 2.84 -20.13
N ILE A 31 31.60 2.47 -19.05
CA ILE A 31 32.15 3.43 -18.08
C ILE A 31 33.67 3.49 -18.09
N ASP A 32 34.38 2.35 -18.24
CA ASP A 32 35.80 2.29 -17.90
C ASP A 32 36.66 3.16 -18.84
N TRP A 33 36.23 3.42 -20.08
CA TRP A 33 36.93 4.32 -21.01
C TRP A 33 36.90 5.80 -20.60
N ILE A 34 36.04 6.19 -19.65
CA ILE A 34 35.91 7.57 -19.18
C ILE A 34 37.10 7.98 -18.31
N ASP A 35 37.83 7.00 -17.76
CA ASP A 35 39.00 7.20 -16.88
C ASP A 35 38.69 8.19 -15.73
N ALA A 36 37.51 8.06 -15.11
CA ALA A 36 37.08 8.93 -14.03
C ALA A 36 37.79 8.58 -12.70
N GLU A 37 38.25 9.59 -11.97
CA GLU A 37 38.89 9.42 -10.66
C GLU A 37 37.91 9.70 -9.51
N ASP A 38 38.06 8.99 -8.39
CA ASP A 38 37.33 9.26 -7.16
C ASP A 38 37.94 10.45 -6.38
N SER A 39 37.39 10.76 -5.20
CA SER A 39 37.89 11.86 -4.36
C SER A 39 39.32 11.66 -3.84
N ASN A 40 39.86 10.45 -3.94
CA ASN A 40 41.22 10.11 -3.52
C ASN A 40 42.19 10.09 -4.72
N GLY A 41 41.72 10.37 -5.94
CA GLY A 41 42.53 10.27 -7.16
C GLY A 41 42.68 8.83 -7.67
N GLU A 42 41.86 7.89 -7.20
CA GLU A 42 41.88 6.51 -7.70
C GLU A 42 40.87 6.34 -8.85
N TYR A 43 41.29 5.68 -9.92
CA TYR A 43 40.42 5.37 -11.05
C TYR A 43 39.23 4.50 -10.65
N ILE A 44 38.04 4.89 -11.10
CA ILE A 44 36.79 4.19 -10.86
C ILE A 44 36.60 3.13 -11.94
N TYR A 45 36.75 1.88 -11.55
CA TYR A 45 36.45 0.73 -12.40
C TYR A 45 35.11 0.08 -12.03
N VAL A 46 34.42 -0.48 -13.02
CA VAL A 46 33.18 -1.21 -12.78
C VAL A 46 33.43 -2.59 -12.18
N ASP A 47 33.35 -2.65 -10.85
CA ASP A 47 33.27 -3.91 -10.11
C ASP A 47 31.84 -4.54 -10.15
N PRO A 48 31.67 -5.81 -9.74
CA PRO A 48 30.35 -6.46 -9.74
C PRO A 48 29.29 -5.76 -8.87
N LYS A 49 29.71 -5.11 -7.78
CA LYS A 49 28.84 -4.42 -6.82
C LYS A 49 28.34 -3.11 -7.42
N LEU A 50 29.22 -2.33 -8.05
CA LEU A 50 28.90 -1.09 -8.74
C LEU A 50 27.96 -1.37 -9.92
N ALA A 51 28.29 -2.36 -10.75
CA ALA A 51 27.43 -2.79 -11.86
C ALA A 51 26.02 -3.17 -11.37
N THR A 52 25.94 -4.00 -10.33
CA THR A 52 24.66 -4.44 -9.76
C THR A 52 23.85 -3.26 -9.23
N ASN A 53 24.48 -2.32 -8.52
CA ASN A 53 23.78 -1.16 -7.95
C ASN A 53 23.33 -0.15 -9.01
N LEU A 54 24.11 0.06 -10.06
CA LEU A 54 23.72 0.88 -11.20
C LEU A 54 22.53 0.26 -11.93
N MET A 55 22.61 -1.03 -12.29
CA MET A 55 21.56 -1.74 -13.03
C MET A 55 20.26 -1.88 -12.24
N LYS A 56 20.35 -2.10 -10.92
CA LYS A 56 19.18 -2.13 -10.03
C LYS A 56 18.64 -0.74 -9.69
N GLN A 57 19.28 0.33 -10.19
CA GLN A 57 18.88 1.72 -9.93
C GLN A 57 18.90 2.06 -8.42
N ASN A 58 19.84 1.47 -7.67
CA ASN A 58 20.02 1.74 -6.24
C ASN A 58 20.82 3.03 -5.99
N ILE A 59 21.65 3.40 -6.96
CA ILE A 59 22.53 4.57 -6.92
C ILE A 59 22.41 5.35 -8.23
N ASP A 60 22.72 6.63 -8.15
CA ASP A 60 22.99 7.44 -9.34
C ASP A 60 24.35 7.08 -9.93
N VAL A 61 24.59 7.49 -11.19
CA VAL A 61 25.93 7.40 -11.78
C VAL A 61 26.89 8.21 -10.89
N PRO A 62 28.04 7.65 -10.48
CA PRO A 62 29.00 8.35 -9.63
C PRO A 62 29.31 9.75 -10.15
N ARG A 63 29.32 10.73 -9.24
CA ARG A 63 29.44 12.14 -9.58
C ARG A 63 30.70 12.45 -10.40
N SER A 64 31.82 11.82 -10.06
CA SER A 64 33.09 11.94 -10.78
C SER A 64 32.98 11.50 -12.25
N ILE A 65 32.23 10.45 -12.56
CA ILE A 65 31.97 10.03 -13.95
C ILE A 65 31.16 11.10 -14.69
N VAL A 66 30.12 11.64 -14.06
CA VAL A 66 29.28 12.69 -14.65
C VAL A 66 30.08 13.98 -14.88
N GLU A 67 30.96 14.34 -13.94
CA GLU A 67 31.85 15.50 -14.04
C GLU A 67 32.89 15.30 -15.14
N ALA A 68 33.52 14.12 -15.23
CA ALA A 68 34.47 13.79 -16.30
C ALA A 68 33.84 13.94 -17.69
N ILE A 69 32.62 13.42 -17.87
CA ILE A 69 31.84 13.58 -19.11
C ILE A 69 31.55 15.06 -19.43
N THR A 70 31.22 15.86 -18.41
CA THR A 70 30.66 17.20 -18.61
C THR A 70 31.73 18.29 -18.74
N GLN A 71 32.86 18.17 -18.05
CA GLN A 71 33.89 19.21 -18.00
C GLN A 71 34.80 19.23 -19.23
N THR A 72 35.00 18.09 -19.89
CA THR A 72 35.98 17.95 -21.00
C THR A 72 35.35 17.74 -22.38
N ASP A 73 34.03 17.89 -22.51
CA ASP A 73 33.26 17.54 -23.73
C ASP A 73 33.75 16.23 -24.38
N ARG A 74 33.44 15.12 -23.72
CA ARG A 74 33.87 13.76 -24.11
C ARG A 74 33.06 13.19 -25.29
N SER A 75 32.47 14.03 -26.14
CA SER A 75 31.60 13.57 -27.23
C SER A 75 32.37 12.74 -28.26
N SER A 76 33.59 13.14 -28.64
CA SER A 76 34.45 12.38 -29.57
C SER A 76 34.92 11.06 -28.95
N ASP A 77 35.41 11.10 -27.71
CA ASP A 77 35.88 9.90 -27.00
C ASP A 77 34.74 8.87 -26.82
N ALA A 78 33.52 9.37 -26.57
CA ALA A 78 32.34 8.53 -26.51
C ALA A 78 32.03 7.91 -27.87
N GLU A 79 32.10 8.65 -28.97
CA GLU A 79 31.88 8.09 -30.30
C GLU A 79 32.89 6.98 -30.61
N ASP A 80 34.18 7.19 -30.33
CA ASP A 80 35.23 6.18 -30.53
C ASP A 80 34.98 4.91 -29.71
N ALA A 81 34.66 5.04 -28.42
CA ALA A 81 34.32 3.91 -27.58
C ALA A 81 33.09 3.16 -28.10
N PHE A 82 32.09 3.89 -28.61
CA PHE A 82 30.86 3.29 -29.11
C PHE A 82 30.95 2.68 -30.50
N VAL A 83 32.00 2.96 -31.29
CA VAL A 83 32.31 2.18 -32.50
C VAL A 83 32.54 0.72 -32.11
N GLU A 84 33.43 0.46 -31.15
CA GLU A 84 33.72 -0.90 -30.69
C GLU A 84 32.52 -1.59 -30.03
N ILE A 85 31.69 -0.83 -29.31
CA ILE A 85 30.47 -1.36 -28.68
C ILE A 85 29.44 -1.71 -29.76
N SER A 86 29.27 -0.86 -30.76
CA SER A 86 28.31 -1.07 -31.85
C SER A 86 28.65 -2.31 -32.67
N ASP A 87 29.93 -2.60 -32.88
CA ASP A 87 30.37 -3.82 -33.58
C ASP A 87 30.04 -5.13 -32.82
N LYS A 88 29.76 -5.03 -31.51
CA LYS A 88 29.37 -6.17 -30.67
C LYS A 88 27.85 -6.36 -30.62
N VAL A 89 27.07 -5.38 -31.08
CA VAL A 89 25.62 -5.49 -31.18
C VAL A 89 25.28 -6.53 -32.25
N MET A 90 24.30 -7.38 -31.96
CA MET A 90 23.80 -8.35 -32.93
C MET A 90 23.07 -7.60 -34.03
N LYS A 91 23.56 -7.67 -35.28
CA LYS A 91 23.05 -6.88 -36.42
C LYS A 91 21.53 -6.93 -36.60
N ASP A 92 20.90 -8.08 -36.34
CA ASP A 92 19.45 -8.25 -36.47
C ASP A 92 18.66 -7.45 -35.42
N PHE A 93 19.32 -6.97 -34.37
CA PHE A 93 18.74 -6.22 -33.25
C PHE A 93 19.04 -4.72 -33.31
N ASP A 94 19.79 -4.23 -34.32
CA ASP A 94 20.15 -2.81 -34.44
C ASP A 94 18.92 -1.90 -34.46
N ALA A 95 17.93 -2.26 -35.29
CA ALA A 95 16.69 -1.50 -35.42
C ALA A 95 15.84 -1.56 -34.15
N ASP A 96 15.78 -2.73 -33.50
CA ASP A 96 15.02 -2.94 -32.27
C ASP A 96 15.62 -2.16 -31.09
N LEU A 97 16.96 -2.14 -30.97
CA LEU A 97 17.68 -1.36 -29.98
C LEU A 97 17.39 0.14 -30.15
N VAL A 98 17.48 0.66 -31.37
CA VAL A 98 17.18 2.07 -31.65
C VAL A 98 15.72 2.38 -31.35
N ALA A 99 14.78 1.54 -31.78
CA ALA A 99 13.35 1.72 -31.51
C ALA A 99 13.06 1.74 -29.99
N GLN A 100 13.67 0.83 -29.23
CA GLN A 100 13.51 0.77 -27.76
C GLN A 100 14.05 2.03 -27.08
N LEU A 101 15.23 2.50 -27.47
CA LEU A 101 15.84 3.71 -26.91
C LEU A 101 15.05 4.97 -27.29
N VAL A 102 14.56 5.06 -28.53
CA VAL A 102 13.66 6.14 -28.98
C VAL A 102 12.37 6.13 -28.16
N GLN A 103 11.75 4.97 -27.95
CA GLN A 103 10.55 4.85 -27.14
C GLN A 103 10.79 5.27 -25.68
N LEU A 104 11.95 4.97 -25.10
CA LEU A 104 12.33 5.45 -23.77
C LEU A 104 12.48 6.97 -23.72
N LEU A 105 13.02 7.58 -24.79
CA LEU A 105 13.16 9.04 -24.89
C LEU A 105 11.81 9.74 -25.05
N GLU A 106 10.90 9.21 -25.88
CA GLU A 106 9.59 9.81 -26.14
C GLU A 106 8.65 9.73 -24.92
N ASN A 107 8.73 8.64 -24.16
CA ASN A 107 7.87 8.42 -23.00
C ASN A 107 8.37 9.08 -21.71
N ASP A 108 9.59 9.63 -21.70
CA ASP A 108 10.13 10.35 -20.55
C ASP A 108 9.67 11.82 -20.58
N PRO A 109 8.78 12.26 -19.67
CA PRO A 109 8.21 13.60 -19.68
C PRO A 109 9.23 14.71 -19.41
N GLN A 110 10.43 14.35 -18.96
CA GLN A 110 11.52 15.30 -18.73
C GLN A 110 12.50 15.37 -19.91
N VAL A 111 12.27 14.65 -21.00
CA VAL A 111 13.02 14.79 -22.25
C VAL A 111 12.29 15.78 -23.14
N ALA A 112 12.97 16.86 -23.54
CA ALA A 112 12.39 17.81 -24.49
C ALA A 112 12.22 17.17 -25.87
N THR A 113 11.12 17.47 -26.55
CA THR A 113 10.82 16.96 -27.91
C THR A 113 11.92 17.29 -28.91
N THR A 114 12.56 18.47 -28.77
CA THR A 114 13.70 18.90 -29.60
C THR A 114 14.92 18.01 -29.39
N THR A 115 15.23 17.61 -28.15
CA THR A 115 16.33 16.69 -27.84
C THR A 115 16.09 15.31 -28.44
N CYS A 116 14.87 14.78 -28.34
CA CYS A 116 14.51 13.49 -28.94
C CYS A 116 14.64 13.53 -30.47
N SER A 117 14.14 14.61 -31.09
CA SER A 117 14.24 14.80 -32.55
C SER A 117 15.69 14.87 -33.02
N ALA A 118 16.54 15.60 -32.29
CA ALA A 118 17.98 15.70 -32.60
C ALA A 118 18.70 14.35 -32.48
N MET A 119 18.32 13.49 -31.53
CA MET A 119 18.90 12.13 -31.40
C MET A 119 18.51 11.24 -32.59
N LYS A 120 17.26 11.30 -33.04
CA LYS A 120 16.79 10.56 -34.23
C LYS A 120 17.52 11.00 -35.50
N GLU A 121 17.67 12.31 -35.68
CA GLU A 121 18.41 12.89 -36.80
C GLU A 121 19.89 12.47 -36.77
N HIS A 122 20.49 12.42 -35.57
CA HIS A 122 21.86 11.93 -35.40
C HIS A 122 22.04 10.49 -35.87
N TYR A 123 21.09 9.59 -35.57
CA TYR A 123 21.12 8.22 -36.06
C TYR A 123 21.06 8.16 -37.58
N ALA A 124 20.15 8.94 -38.20
CA ALA A 124 19.99 8.96 -39.65
C ALA A 124 21.24 9.47 -40.39
N ASN A 125 21.97 10.41 -39.78
CA ASN A 125 23.12 11.06 -40.42
C ASN A 125 24.47 10.39 -40.10
N TYR A 126 24.61 9.77 -38.92
CA TYR A 126 25.91 9.31 -38.40
C TYR A 126 25.92 7.85 -37.91
N GLY A 127 24.79 7.13 -37.99
CA GLY A 127 24.71 5.70 -37.70
C GLY A 127 24.62 5.33 -36.21
N LEU A 128 24.75 4.03 -35.92
CA LEU A 128 24.46 3.45 -34.61
C LEU A 128 25.42 3.92 -33.51
N ALA A 129 26.72 3.93 -33.76
CA ALA A 129 27.73 4.34 -32.77
C ALA A 129 27.48 5.77 -32.26
N ALA A 130 27.28 6.72 -33.19
CA ALA A 130 26.99 8.12 -32.87
C ALA A 130 25.65 8.32 -32.15
N PHE A 131 24.64 7.51 -32.47
CA PHE A 131 23.38 7.51 -31.74
C PHE A 131 23.56 7.00 -30.31
N LEU A 132 24.17 5.83 -30.13
CA LEU A 132 24.34 5.19 -28.83
C LEU A 132 25.21 6.04 -27.90
N SER A 133 26.31 6.61 -28.39
CA SER A 133 27.18 7.48 -27.61
C SER A 133 26.42 8.70 -27.07
N ARG A 134 25.64 9.37 -27.93
CA ARG A 134 24.88 10.56 -27.55
C ARG A 134 23.75 10.26 -26.56
N VAL A 135 23.03 9.14 -26.76
CA VAL A 135 21.99 8.70 -25.82
C VAL A 135 22.62 8.27 -24.48
N PHE A 136 23.76 7.59 -24.51
CA PHE A 136 24.50 7.21 -23.31
C PHE A 136 24.94 8.42 -22.48
N LEU A 137 25.62 9.40 -23.11
CA LEU A 137 26.05 10.62 -22.43
C LEU A 137 24.87 11.39 -21.83
N TYR A 138 23.75 11.41 -22.54
CA TYR A 138 22.51 11.97 -22.02
C TYR A 138 22.01 11.18 -20.80
N ALA A 139 21.91 9.85 -20.91
CA ALA A 139 21.44 8.96 -19.86
C ALA A 139 22.27 9.02 -18.57
N CYS A 140 23.59 9.22 -18.69
CA CYS A 140 24.50 9.42 -17.55
C CYS A 140 24.22 10.71 -16.76
N LYS A 141 23.70 11.75 -17.43
CA LYS A 141 23.34 13.03 -16.82
C LYS A 141 21.95 13.02 -16.16
N ARG A 142 21.22 11.92 -16.27
CA ARG A 142 19.87 11.75 -15.71
C ARG A 142 19.95 11.02 -14.37
N PRO A 143 19.02 11.30 -13.43
CA PRO A 143 18.88 10.50 -12.22
C PRO A 143 18.70 9.03 -12.60
N ASN A 144 19.62 8.18 -12.12
CA ASN A 144 19.59 6.75 -12.36
C ASN A 144 18.94 6.02 -11.19
N LYS A 145 19.01 6.58 -9.99
CA LYS A 145 18.30 6.04 -8.83
C LYS A 145 16.81 6.05 -9.11
N LYS A 146 16.11 4.93 -8.86
CA LYS A 146 14.64 4.95 -8.87
C LYS A 146 14.21 6.09 -7.97
N ARG A 147 13.40 7.00 -8.51
CA ARG A 147 12.75 7.99 -7.65
C ARG A 147 12.11 7.20 -6.53
N LYS A 148 12.53 7.48 -5.30
CA LYS A 148 11.67 7.19 -4.16
C LYS A 148 10.42 7.99 -4.49
N ASP A 149 9.34 7.33 -4.86
CA ASP A 149 8.09 8.02 -5.10
C ASP A 149 7.87 8.89 -3.87
N GLN A 150 7.87 10.21 -4.08
CA GLN A 150 7.43 11.12 -3.04
C GLN A 150 6.03 10.64 -2.71
N ILE A 151 5.76 10.43 -1.43
CA ILE A 151 4.40 10.19 -0.98
C ILE A 151 3.59 11.36 -1.51
N VAL A 152 2.69 11.07 -2.43
CA VAL A 152 1.75 12.07 -2.90
C VAL A 152 0.96 12.47 -1.67
N ASP A 153 0.80 13.76 -1.38
CA ASP A 153 0.03 14.22 -0.21
C ASP A 153 -1.35 13.53 -0.12
N ALA A 154 -1.90 13.11 -1.27
CA ALA A 154 -3.14 12.34 -1.39
C ALA A 154 -3.12 10.93 -0.75
N ASP A 155 -1.95 10.33 -0.57
CA ASP A 155 -1.78 8.98 -0.01
C ASP A 155 -1.61 9.00 1.51
N GLY A 156 -1.32 10.17 2.09
CA GLY A 156 -1.07 10.34 3.53
C GLY A 156 -2.24 9.85 4.39
N TRP A 157 -3.48 10.14 3.98
CA TRP A 157 -4.69 9.67 4.69
C TRP A 157 -4.75 8.14 4.74
N PHE A 158 -4.48 7.46 3.63
CA PHE A 158 -4.51 6.00 3.58
C PHE A 158 -3.40 5.37 4.41
N ILE A 159 -2.21 5.98 4.42
CA ILE A 159 -1.08 5.54 5.26
C ILE A 159 -1.43 5.71 6.74
N ASP A 160 -2.04 6.84 7.13
CA ASP A 160 -2.42 7.10 8.52
C ASP A 160 -3.55 6.17 8.98
N ILE A 161 -4.63 6.07 8.20
CA ILE A 161 -5.81 5.29 8.57
C ILE A 161 -5.56 3.78 8.57
N SER A 162 -4.59 3.30 7.76
CA SER A 162 -4.14 1.92 7.80
C SER A 162 -3.01 1.67 8.82
N GLN A 163 -2.60 2.70 9.56
CA GLN A 163 -1.46 2.68 10.48
C GLN A 163 -0.16 2.20 9.84
N ASN A 164 0.04 2.57 8.57
CA ASN A 164 1.17 2.18 7.76
C ASN A 164 1.28 0.67 7.55
N VAL A 165 0.20 -0.09 7.70
CA VAL A 165 0.16 -1.55 7.49
C VAL A 165 -0.66 -1.88 6.23
N CYS A 166 -0.16 -2.84 5.45
CA CYS A 166 -0.86 -3.34 4.27
C CYS A 166 -2.15 -4.09 4.65
N PRO A 167 -3.33 -3.68 4.12
CA PRO A 167 -4.61 -4.28 4.47
C PRO A 167 -4.75 -5.74 4.01
N LEU A 168 -4.08 -6.13 2.93
CA LEU A 168 -4.18 -7.49 2.39
C LEU A 168 -3.42 -8.54 3.19
N CYS A 169 -2.29 -8.17 3.81
CA CYS A 169 -1.47 -9.13 4.54
C CYS A 169 -1.39 -8.85 6.03
N GLY A 170 -1.78 -7.66 6.49
CA GLY A 170 -1.69 -7.23 7.89
C GLY A 170 -0.28 -7.19 8.45
N LYS A 171 0.76 -7.21 7.59
CA LYS A 171 2.16 -7.44 8.01
C LYS A 171 3.16 -6.43 7.47
N ASN A 172 3.12 -6.19 6.16
CA ASN A 172 4.14 -5.38 5.51
C ASN A 172 3.82 -3.89 5.65
N PRO A 173 4.82 -3.05 5.93
CA PRO A 173 4.60 -1.61 6.00
C PRO A 173 4.36 -1.03 4.61
N LEU A 174 3.52 0.00 4.52
CA LEU A 174 3.27 0.74 3.28
C LEU A 174 4.39 1.76 3.01
N MET A 175 5.00 2.32 4.05
CA MET A 175 6.04 3.34 4.01
C MET A 175 7.17 2.97 4.98
N LYS A 176 8.40 3.32 4.62
CA LYS A 176 9.53 3.39 5.56
C LYS A 176 10.18 4.77 5.53
N THR A 177 10.67 5.21 6.68
CA THR A 177 11.41 6.45 6.81
C THR A 177 12.85 6.15 7.17
N ASP A 178 13.77 6.32 6.21
CA ASP A 178 15.20 6.14 6.42
C ASP A 178 15.88 7.52 6.35
N GLY A 179 16.51 7.94 7.46
CA GLY A 179 17.17 9.25 7.53
C GLY A 179 16.21 10.45 7.36
N GLY A 180 14.96 10.30 7.81
CA GLY A 180 13.93 11.34 7.67
C GLY A 180 13.28 11.42 6.29
N VAL A 181 13.72 10.62 5.31
CA VAL A 181 13.14 10.59 3.97
C VAL A 181 12.13 9.45 3.87
N PRO A 182 10.83 9.74 3.75
CA PRO A 182 9.82 8.70 3.55
C PRO A 182 10.00 8.05 2.19
N THR A 183 9.82 6.73 2.15
CA THR A 183 9.94 5.88 0.97
C THR A 183 8.67 5.04 0.86
N ALA A 184 7.92 5.20 -0.23
CA ALA A 184 6.75 4.38 -0.52
C ALA A 184 7.16 2.93 -0.85
N LEU A 185 6.44 1.97 -0.27
CA LEU A 185 6.58 0.52 -0.43
C LEU A 185 5.24 -0.12 -0.80
N TYR A 186 4.38 0.65 -1.47
CA TYR A 186 3.05 0.24 -1.90
C TYR A 186 2.81 0.53 -3.38
N ASP A 187 1.81 -0.14 -3.94
CA ASP A 187 1.12 0.23 -5.17
C ASP A 187 -0.31 0.70 -4.81
N VAL A 188 -0.88 1.55 -5.65
CA VAL A 188 -2.24 2.09 -5.51
C VAL A 188 -3.21 1.25 -6.35
N PHE A 189 -4.33 0.84 -5.75
CA PHE A 189 -5.41 0.17 -6.45
C PHE A 189 -6.69 1.01 -6.42
N GLU A 190 -7.31 1.17 -7.59
CA GLU A 190 -8.67 1.68 -7.73
C GLU A 190 -9.59 0.50 -8.08
N ILE A 191 -10.43 0.09 -7.13
CA ILE A 191 -11.30 -1.07 -7.26
C ILE A 191 -12.77 -0.64 -7.26
N PRO A 192 -13.66 -1.21 -8.08
CA PRO A 192 -15.10 -0.96 -7.98
C PRO A 192 -15.65 -1.30 -6.58
N GLN A 193 -16.59 -0.50 -6.06
CA GLN A 193 -17.25 -0.77 -4.77
C GLN A 193 -18.00 -2.10 -4.74
N SER A 194 -18.43 -2.57 -5.92
CA SER A 194 -19.00 -3.89 -6.17
C SER A 194 -18.72 -4.25 -7.63
N PRO A 195 -18.87 -5.53 -8.05
CA PRO A 195 -18.48 -5.99 -9.40
C PRO A 195 -19.03 -5.18 -10.58
N LYS A 196 -20.12 -4.42 -10.37
CA LYS A 196 -20.77 -3.60 -11.40
C LYS A 196 -20.87 -2.12 -11.04
N SER A 197 -20.23 -1.69 -9.95
CA SER A 197 -20.31 -0.29 -9.51
C SER A 197 -19.41 0.61 -10.35
N ALA A 198 -19.92 1.77 -10.73
CA ALA A 198 -19.12 2.83 -11.34
C ALA A 198 -18.30 3.61 -10.29
N LYS A 199 -18.68 3.53 -9.00
CA LYS A 199 -17.89 4.11 -7.91
C LYS A 199 -16.72 3.18 -7.60
N THR A 200 -15.57 3.77 -7.34
CA THR A 200 -14.35 3.05 -6.97
C THR A 200 -13.91 3.40 -5.56
N TYR A 201 -13.28 2.44 -4.90
CA TYR A 201 -12.47 2.60 -3.71
C TYR A 201 -11.01 2.68 -4.09
N ARG A 202 -10.27 3.56 -3.41
CA ARG A 202 -8.82 3.65 -3.51
C ARG A 202 -8.20 2.97 -2.31
N VAL A 203 -7.25 2.06 -2.51
CA VAL A 203 -6.58 1.33 -1.42
C VAL A 203 -5.09 1.19 -1.72
N LEU A 204 -4.25 1.33 -0.69
CA LEU A 204 -2.80 1.13 -0.78
C LEU A 204 -2.44 -0.30 -0.40
N VAL A 205 -1.59 -0.94 -1.20
CA VAL A 205 -1.20 -2.35 -1.03
C VAL A 205 0.30 -2.49 -1.12
N CYS A 206 0.95 -3.23 -0.22
CA CYS A 206 2.40 -3.41 -0.30
C CYS A 206 2.84 -4.06 -1.63
N LEU A 207 4.05 -3.72 -2.10
CA LEU A 207 4.58 -4.20 -3.40
C LEU A 207 4.58 -5.73 -3.54
N GLN A 208 4.68 -6.47 -2.43
CA GLN A 208 4.63 -7.93 -2.45
C GLN A 208 3.20 -8.45 -2.74
N CYS A 209 2.19 -7.88 -2.09
CA CYS A 209 0.79 -8.25 -2.31
C CYS A 209 0.30 -7.78 -3.69
N ALA A 210 0.72 -6.59 -4.12
CA ALA A 210 0.40 -6.04 -5.42
C ALA A 210 0.82 -6.95 -6.59
N ARG A 211 1.96 -7.65 -6.44
CA ARG A 211 2.49 -8.60 -7.43
C ARG A 211 1.99 -10.03 -7.24
N SER A 212 1.12 -10.28 -6.27
CA SER A 212 0.63 -11.63 -5.99
C SER A 212 -0.42 -12.07 -7.01
N LYS A 213 -0.55 -13.39 -7.21
CA LYS A 213 -1.58 -13.96 -8.09
C LYS A 213 -3.01 -13.60 -7.65
N LYS A 214 -3.23 -13.28 -6.37
CA LYS A 214 -4.53 -12.84 -5.85
C LYS A 214 -5.01 -11.53 -6.47
N MET A 215 -4.08 -10.72 -7.00
CA MET A 215 -4.38 -9.44 -7.67
C MET A 215 -4.57 -9.60 -9.18
N THR A 216 -4.53 -10.82 -9.70
CA THR A 216 -4.75 -11.14 -11.12
C THR A 216 -6.05 -11.91 -11.27
N ALA A 217 -6.90 -11.53 -12.23
CA ALA A 217 -8.10 -12.29 -12.54
C ALA A 217 -7.75 -13.65 -13.16
N THR A 218 -8.44 -14.71 -12.75
CA THR A 218 -8.24 -16.06 -13.28
C THR A 218 -8.90 -16.29 -14.63
N ASP A 219 -9.94 -15.52 -14.94
CA ASP A 219 -10.61 -15.48 -16.24
C ASP A 219 -11.17 -14.07 -16.52
N LEU A 220 -11.72 -13.85 -17.72
CA LEU A 220 -12.21 -12.54 -18.17
C LEU A 220 -13.51 -12.08 -17.48
N LEU A 221 -14.17 -12.96 -16.71
CA LEU A 221 -15.48 -12.72 -16.10
C LEU A 221 -15.43 -12.66 -14.57
N SER A 222 -14.34 -13.12 -13.94
CA SER A 222 -14.14 -13.11 -12.50
C SER A 222 -13.33 -11.90 -12.03
N GLU A 223 -13.69 -11.40 -10.85
CA GLU A 223 -12.84 -10.44 -10.15
C GLU A 223 -11.64 -11.16 -9.51
N PRO A 224 -10.49 -10.48 -9.38
CA PRO A 224 -9.37 -11.01 -8.60
C PRO A 224 -9.77 -11.34 -7.16
N GLU A 225 -9.29 -12.47 -6.63
CA GLU A 225 -9.56 -12.93 -5.26
C GLU A 225 -9.21 -11.87 -4.20
N GLY A 226 -8.21 -11.03 -4.48
CA GLY A 226 -7.78 -9.95 -3.59
C GLY A 226 -8.71 -8.75 -3.53
N TRP A 227 -9.73 -8.62 -4.40
CA TRP A 227 -10.59 -7.43 -4.44
C TRP A 227 -11.59 -7.36 -3.29
N GLU A 228 -12.22 -8.47 -2.91
CA GLU A 228 -13.18 -8.44 -1.79
C GLU A 228 -12.51 -8.06 -0.45
N PRO A 229 -11.34 -8.63 -0.09
CA PRO A 229 -10.61 -8.18 1.10
C PRO A 229 -10.23 -6.69 1.05
N LEU A 230 -9.93 -6.14 -0.14
CA LEU A 230 -9.64 -4.71 -0.27
C LEU A 230 -10.88 -3.84 -0.09
N ARG A 231 -12.05 -4.29 -0.59
CA ARG A 231 -13.33 -3.61 -0.34
C ARG A 231 -13.66 -3.63 1.15
N ALA A 232 -13.50 -4.77 1.82
CA ALA A 232 -13.67 -4.90 3.26
C ALA A 232 -12.74 -3.95 4.04
N ALA A 233 -11.46 -3.86 3.65
CA ALA A 233 -10.52 -2.94 4.26
C ALA A 233 -10.95 -1.47 4.11
N TYR A 234 -11.42 -1.07 2.92
CA TYR A 234 -11.93 0.29 2.72
C TYR A 234 -13.15 0.60 3.59
N ARG A 235 -14.11 -0.33 3.70
CA ARG A 235 -15.26 -0.18 4.61
C ARG A 235 -14.82 0.04 6.07
N SER A 236 -13.75 -0.64 6.49
CA SER A 236 -13.17 -0.38 7.81
C SER A 236 -12.50 0.99 7.92
N TYR A 237 -11.90 1.51 6.85
CA TYR A 237 -11.36 2.88 6.84
C TYR A 237 -12.46 3.92 7.01
N GLU A 238 -13.59 3.77 6.31
CA GLU A 238 -14.75 4.66 6.48
C GLU A 238 -15.22 4.66 7.94
N THR A 239 -15.27 3.49 8.57
CA THR A 239 -15.64 3.36 10.00
C THR A 239 -14.66 4.08 10.92
N VAL A 240 -13.35 3.93 10.70
CA VAL A 240 -12.32 4.64 11.48
C VAL A 240 -12.42 6.16 11.29
N GLN A 241 -12.67 6.61 10.06
CA GLN A 241 -12.83 8.03 9.78
C GLN A 241 -14.03 8.62 10.53
N GLU A 242 -15.18 7.97 10.42
CA GLU A 242 -16.40 8.42 11.11
C GLU A 242 -16.22 8.45 12.61
N LEU A 243 -15.49 7.48 13.17
CA LEU A 243 -15.14 7.49 14.58
C LEU A 243 -14.26 8.66 14.96
N ASN A 244 -13.22 8.93 14.17
CA ASN A 244 -12.38 10.11 14.39
C ASN A 244 -13.24 11.37 14.34
N GLU A 245 -14.18 11.49 13.42
CA GLU A 245 -15.11 12.62 13.34
C GLU A 245 -16.00 12.71 14.60
N VAL A 246 -16.64 11.60 14.99
CA VAL A 246 -17.53 11.50 16.16
C VAL A 246 -16.80 11.77 17.49
N PHE A 247 -15.51 11.43 17.60
CA PHE A 247 -14.71 11.57 18.84
C PHE A 247 -13.71 12.75 18.83
N SER A 248 -13.49 13.42 17.69
CA SER A 248 -12.51 14.52 17.52
C SER A 248 -12.76 15.74 18.42
N ALA A 249 -13.98 15.94 18.90
CA ALA A 249 -14.35 17.12 19.68
C ALA A 249 -13.93 17.09 21.16
N GLY A 250 -13.34 15.99 21.66
CA GLY A 250 -12.96 15.87 23.08
C GLY A 250 -14.16 15.94 24.04
N THR A 251 -15.39 15.93 23.52
CA THR A 251 -16.61 15.91 24.31
C THR A 251 -16.83 14.52 24.86
N ALA A 252 -16.97 14.42 26.18
CA ALA A 252 -17.36 13.17 26.82
C ALA A 252 -18.67 12.64 26.21
N PRO A 253 -18.83 11.31 26.06
CA PRO A 253 -20.07 10.70 25.58
C PRO A 253 -21.27 11.15 26.39
N GLN A 254 -22.07 12.05 25.83
CA GLN A 254 -23.21 12.68 26.52
C GLN A 254 -24.41 11.73 26.59
N ASP A 255 -24.49 10.81 25.63
CA ASP A 255 -25.58 9.87 25.44
C ASP A 255 -25.31 8.48 26.03
N LEU A 256 -24.08 8.20 26.46
CA LEU A 256 -23.70 6.86 26.94
C LEU A 256 -24.60 6.33 28.07
N GLY A 257 -24.92 7.18 29.05
CA GLY A 257 -25.83 6.79 30.14
C GLY A 257 -27.28 6.53 29.66
N ARG A 258 -27.74 7.29 28.66
CA ARG A 258 -29.05 7.10 28.02
C ARG A 258 -29.07 5.77 27.26
N VAL A 259 -28.03 5.48 26.49
CA VAL A 259 -27.91 4.23 25.71
C VAL A 259 -27.92 3.01 26.63
N VAL A 260 -27.07 3.00 27.66
CA VAL A 260 -26.98 1.87 28.59
C VAL A 260 -28.33 1.62 29.30
N ARG A 261 -29.02 2.68 29.74
CA ARG A 261 -30.34 2.58 30.37
C ARG A 261 -31.40 2.06 29.40
N ALA A 262 -31.47 2.63 28.19
CA ALA A 262 -32.46 2.24 27.19
C ALA A 262 -32.32 0.76 26.78
N LEU A 263 -31.10 0.25 26.67
CA LEU A 263 -30.86 -1.17 26.41
C LEU A 263 -31.36 -2.08 27.54
N ALA A 264 -31.22 -1.64 28.79
CA ALA A 264 -31.70 -2.37 29.96
C ALA A 264 -33.24 -2.43 30.02
N GLU A 265 -33.90 -1.37 29.54
CA GLU A 265 -35.36 -1.20 29.52
C GLU A 265 -36.03 -1.71 28.24
N ALA A 266 -35.27 -1.91 27.17
CA ALA A 266 -35.80 -2.37 25.89
C ALA A 266 -36.62 -3.66 26.04
N PRO A 267 -37.76 -3.82 25.33
CA PRO A 267 -38.51 -5.06 25.33
C PRO A 267 -37.63 -6.25 24.94
N ASP A 268 -37.85 -7.40 25.56
CA ASP A 268 -37.19 -8.64 25.17
C ASP A 268 -37.78 -9.13 23.84
N PRO A 269 -37.00 -9.24 22.75
CA PRO A 269 -37.50 -9.82 21.51
C PRO A 269 -37.90 -11.30 21.69
N HIS A 270 -37.27 -11.99 22.65
CA HIS A 270 -37.46 -13.43 22.90
C HIS A 270 -37.24 -13.77 24.39
N ALA A 271 -38.31 -13.73 25.19
CA ALA A 271 -38.31 -14.29 26.55
C ALA A 271 -38.38 -15.84 26.52
N PRO A 272 -37.75 -16.56 27.46
CA PRO A 272 -36.38 -17.06 27.36
C PRO A 272 -36.31 -18.55 27.01
N GLU A 273 -35.31 -18.94 26.20
CA GLU A 273 -34.60 -20.20 26.46
C GLU A 273 -33.38 -19.85 27.32
N GLU A 274 -33.19 -20.60 28.41
CA GLU A 274 -32.05 -20.45 29.31
C GLU A 274 -30.74 -20.70 28.56
N VAL A 275 -30.10 -19.63 28.09
CA VAL A 275 -28.72 -19.72 27.60
C VAL A 275 -27.82 -19.96 28.80
N SER A 276 -27.29 -21.19 28.89
CA SER A 276 -26.39 -21.62 29.97
C SER A 276 -25.25 -20.62 30.21
N PRO A 277 -24.91 -20.28 31.47
CA PRO A 277 -23.83 -19.36 31.81
C PRO A 277 -22.41 -19.87 31.48
N ASP A 278 -22.27 -21.16 31.19
CA ASP A 278 -20.98 -21.84 31.16
C ASP A 278 -20.35 -21.87 29.77
N LYS A 279 -19.53 -20.85 29.53
CA LYS A 279 -18.34 -20.73 28.65
C LYS A 279 -18.35 -19.39 27.94
N PHE A 280 -18.11 -18.33 28.70
CA PHE A 280 -17.87 -17.02 28.13
C PHE A 280 -16.59 -16.40 28.70
N GLU A 281 -15.47 -17.10 28.52
CA GLU A 281 -14.16 -16.50 28.72
C GLU A 281 -13.97 -15.38 27.69
N ALA A 282 -13.59 -14.18 28.17
CA ALA A 282 -13.24 -13.07 27.31
C ALA A 282 -12.00 -13.44 26.47
N THR A 283 -12.22 -13.81 25.21
CA THR A 283 -11.15 -14.00 24.23
C THR A 283 -10.74 -12.65 23.66
N ALA A 284 -9.42 -12.42 23.54
CA ALA A 284 -8.88 -11.16 23.04
C ALA A 284 -9.48 -10.83 21.66
N VAL A 285 -9.88 -9.57 21.41
CA VAL A 285 -10.55 -9.17 20.16
C VAL A 285 -9.76 -9.49 18.89
N SER A 286 -8.43 -9.56 18.97
CA SER A 286 -7.57 -10.04 17.86
C SER A 286 -7.73 -11.52 17.50
N ARG A 287 -8.46 -12.31 18.31
CA ARG A 287 -8.84 -13.70 18.02
C ARG A 287 -10.27 -13.83 17.50
N LYS A 288 -11.04 -12.74 17.55
CA LYS A 288 -12.46 -12.66 17.15
C LYS A 288 -12.64 -12.04 15.76
N ILE A 289 -11.68 -11.23 15.33
CA ILE A 289 -11.75 -10.45 14.09
C ILE A 289 -10.71 -10.97 13.10
N ARG A 290 -11.15 -11.27 11.86
CA ARG A 290 -10.29 -11.77 10.79
C ARG A 290 -9.25 -10.70 10.41
N PRO A 291 -8.03 -11.10 9.97
CA PRO A 291 -6.92 -10.17 9.71
C PRO A 291 -7.24 -9.06 8.72
N GLU A 292 -8.11 -9.31 7.73
CA GLU A 292 -8.54 -8.30 6.75
C GLU A 292 -9.33 -7.13 7.37
N TYR A 293 -9.94 -7.32 8.55
CA TYR A 293 -10.64 -6.28 9.31
C TYR A 293 -9.76 -5.69 10.42
N TYR A 294 -8.44 -5.60 10.20
CA TYR A 294 -7.49 -5.09 11.20
C TYR A 294 -7.87 -3.71 11.74
N ALA A 295 -8.33 -2.80 10.88
CA ALA A 295 -8.77 -1.46 11.28
C ALA A 295 -9.98 -1.53 12.23
N LEU A 296 -10.97 -2.37 11.93
CA LEU A 296 -12.10 -2.62 12.84
C LEU A 296 -11.64 -3.22 14.18
N CYS A 297 -10.70 -4.17 14.15
CA CYS A 297 -10.13 -4.77 15.35
C CYS A 297 -9.46 -3.74 16.25
N LEU A 298 -8.69 -2.84 15.65
CA LEU A 298 -8.05 -1.76 16.39
C LEU A 298 -9.10 -0.83 17.00
N THR A 299 -10.07 -0.40 16.21
CA THR A 299 -11.19 0.44 16.65
C THR A 299 -11.89 -0.11 17.88
N ILE A 300 -12.31 -1.38 17.83
CA ILE A 300 -13.07 -2.01 18.90
C ILE A 300 -12.22 -2.08 20.17
N LYS A 301 -10.93 -2.42 20.04
CA LYS A 301 -10.00 -2.44 21.17
C LYS A 301 -9.87 -1.06 21.81
N THR A 302 -9.58 -0.03 21.00
CA THR A 302 -9.39 1.33 21.50
C THR A 302 -10.61 1.85 22.24
N LEU A 303 -11.82 1.66 21.69
CA LEU A 303 -13.06 2.09 22.34
C LEU A 303 -13.37 1.28 23.61
N ALA A 304 -13.27 -0.05 23.53
CA ALA A 304 -13.56 -0.91 24.66
C ALA A 304 -12.61 -0.64 25.83
N GLU A 305 -11.30 -0.47 25.57
CA GLU A 305 -10.29 -0.16 26.58
C GLU A 305 -10.50 1.24 27.19
N ALA A 306 -10.73 2.27 26.36
CA ALA A 306 -10.89 3.64 26.83
C ALA A 306 -12.12 3.83 27.74
N TYR A 307 -13.19 3.06 27.49
CA TYR A 307 -14.47 3.25 28.17
C TYR A 307 -14.89 2.08 29.08
N TYR A 308 -14.05 1.06 29.22
CA TYR A 308 -14.33 -0.16 29.99
C TYR A 308 -14.92 0.13 31.38
N TYR A 309 -14.19 0.92 32.18
CA TYR A 309 -14.58 1.24 33.55
C TYR A 309 -15.88 2.05 33.63
N LYS A 310 -16.08 2.96 32.68
CA LYS A 310 -17.26 3.84 32.66
C LYS A 310 -18.51 3.05 32.31
N VAL A 311 -18.45 2.20 31.28
CA VAL A 311 -19.56 1.31 30.92
C VAL A 311 -19.85 0.32 32.04
N GLY A 312 -18.82 -0.30 32.63
CA GLY A 312 -18.96 -1.18 33.79
C GLY A 312 -19.66 -0.50 34.96
N SER A 313 -19.26 0.72 35.33
CA SER A 313 -19.91 1.46 36.43
C SER A 313 -21.40 1.76 36.17
N LEU A 314 -21.79 1.99 34.91
CA LEU A 314 -23.19 2.24 34.55
C LEU A 314 -24.02 0.98 34.68
N PHE A 315 -23.49 -0.19 34.30
CA PHE A 315 -24.16 -1.46 34.51
C PHE A 315 -24.28 -1.79 36.00
N THR A 316 -23.21 -1.64 36.79
CA THR A 316 -23.26 -1.84 38.24
C THR A 316 -24.32 -0.95 38.90
N ALA A 317 -24.44 0.30 38.48
CA ALA A 317 -25.44 1.24 38.99
C ALA A 317 -26.89 0.88 38.61
N LEU A 318 -27.11 0.18 37.49
CA LEU A 318 -28.44 -0.31 37.08
C LEU A 318 -28.82 -1.63 37.74
N ASP A 319 -27.85 -2.36 38.26
CA ASP A 319 -28.02 -3.72 38.73
C ASP A 319 -28.15 -3.87 40.25
N ASP A 320 -28.05 -2.79 41.01
CA ASP A 320 -27.96 -2.80 42.48
C ASP A 320 -26.97 -3.87 43.01
N GLY A 321 -25.97 -4.24 42.20
CA GLY A 321 -24.98 -5.28 42.50
C GLY A 321 -25.31 -6.72 42.05
N GLU A 322 -26.42 -6.98 41.35
CA GLU A 322 -26.88 -8.34 40.99
C GLU A 322 -26.71 -8.77 39.51
N GLU A 323 -26.00 -7.99 38.67
CA GLU A 323 -25.73 -8.26 37.24
C GLU A 323 -26.96 -8.63 36.36
N ARG A 324 -28.19 -8.26 36.74
CA ARG A 324 -29.42 -8.68 36.06
C ARG A 324 -29.60 -8.03 34.68
N ALA A 325 -29.44 -6.71 34.60
CA ALA A 325 -29.47 -5.87 33.41
C ALA A 325 -28.31 -6.22 32.48
N TYR A 326 -27.10 -6.42 33.02
CA TYR A 326 -25.97 -6.90 32.22
C TYR A 326 -26.28 -8.24 31.54
N ARG A 327 -26.81 -9.22 32.29
CA ARG A 327 -27.21 -10.54 31.74
C ARG A 327 -28.30 -10.42 30.69
N ARG A 328 -29.36 -9.64 30.94
CA ARG A 328 -30.46 -9.44 29.96
C ARG A 328 -29.96 -8.86 28.65
N ILE A 329 -29.10 -7.85 28.71
CA ILE A 329 -28.59 -7.20 27.49
C ILE A 329 -27.70 -8.17 26.73
N ARG A 330 -26.87 -8.95 27.42
CA ARG A 330 -26.03 -9.97 26.79
C ARG A 330 -26.83 -10.95 25.93
N THR A 331 -27.95 -11.47 26.43
CA THR A 331 -28.81 -12.40 25.68
C THR A 331 -29.31 -11.75 24.39
N LYS A 332 -29.76 -10.48 24.47
CA LYS A 332 -30.23 -9.74 23.29
C LYS A 332 -29.12 -9.50 22.27
N VAL A 333 -27.94 -9.12 22.75
CA VAL A 333 -26.76 -8.89 21.90
C VAL A 333 -26.39 -10.17 21.14
N ARG A 334 -26.47 -11.33 21.80
CA ARG A 334 -26.21 -12.62 21.14
C ARG A 334 -27.25 -12.93 20.05
N ALA A 335 -28.54 -12.75 20.34
CA ALA A 335 -29.59 -12.96 19.34
C ALA A 335 -29.40 -12.09 18.09
N ILE A 336 -29.08 -10.81 18.27
CA ILE A 336 -28.82 -9.89 17.14
C ILE A 336 -27.58 -10.32 16.33
N TYR A 337 -26.55 -10.83 17.00
CA TYR A 337 -25.39 -11.36 16.30
C TYR A 337 -25.72 -12.62 15.50
N ASP A 338 -26.44 -13.56 16.10
CA ASP A 338 -26.86 -14.80 15.45
C ASP A 338 -27.69 -14.48 14.19
N ASP A 339 -28.64 -13.53 14.28
CA ASP A 339 -29.44 -13.04 13.14
C ASP A 339 -28.55 -12.41 12.04
N ALA A 340 -27.53 -11.63 12.40
CA ALA A 340 -26.67 -10.93 11.46
C ALA A 340 -25.74 -11.90 10.68
N VAL A 341 -25.22 -12.94 11.35
CA VAL A 341 -24.35 -13.95 10.74
C VAL A 341 -25.10 -14.81 9.72
N GLU A 342 -26.42 -14.97 9.85
CA GLU A 342 -27.24 -15.63 8.83
C GLU A 342 -27.36 -14.82 7.53
N VAL A 343 -27.19 -13.49 7.60
CA VAL A 343 -27.37 -12.57 6.47
C VAL A 343 -26.05 -12.28 5.75
N THR A 344 -24.96 -12.08 6.50
CA THR A 344 -23.66 -11.71 5.93
C THR A 344 -22.51 -12.30 6.73
N ASP A 345 -21.43 -12.66 6.04
CA ASP A 345 -20.18 -13.05 6.69
C ASP A 345 -19.24 -11.86 6.92
N ASP A 346 -19.58 -10.64 6.49
CA ASP A 346 -18.75 -9.44 6.63
C ASP A 346 -18.82 -8.89 8.07
N GLN A 347 -17.70 -8.95 8.80
CA GLN A 347 -17.62 -8.56 10.21
C GLN A 347 -17.81 -7.05 10.42
N GLN A 348 -17.54 -6.23 9.40
CA GLN A 348 -17.80 -4.79 9.43
C GLN A 348 -19.29 -4.49 9.33
N LEU A 349 -20.00 -5.20 8.43
CA LEU A 349 -21.45 -5.04 8.29
C LEU A 349 -22.17 -5.51 9.55
N ILE A 350 -21.78 -6.67 10.10
CA ILE A 350 -22.34 -7.18 11.37
C ILE A 350 -22.14 -6.16 12.51
N PHE A 351 -20.94 -5.58 12.62
CA PHE A 351 -20.67 -4.57 13.65
C PHE A 351 -21.54 -3.32 13.44
N ASN A 352 -21.68 -2.85 12.20
CA ASN A 352 -22.50 -1.69 11.88
C ASN A 352 -23.99 -1.95 12.21
N ASP A 353 -24.53 -3.10 11.81
CA ASP A 353 -25.91 -3.49 12.13
C ASP A 353 -26.15 -3.54 13.63
N PHE A 354 -25.16 -4.00 14.40
CA PHE A 354 -25.24 -4.00 15.85
C PHE A 354 -25.23 -2.58 16.44
N VAL A 355 -24.38 -1.69 15.95
CA VAL A 355 -24.35 -0.28 16.36
C VAL A 355 -25.69 0.39 16.06
N ASP A 356 -26.24 0.16 14.87
CA ASP A 356 -27.53 0.70 14.42
C ASP A 356 -28.67 0.21 15.32
N TRP A 357 -28.65 -1.07 15.70
CA TRP A 357 -29.60 -1.63 16.64
C TRP A 357 -29.49 -0.95 18.01
N VAL A 358 -28.29 -0.80 18.57
CA VAL A 358 -28.07 -0.12 19.86
C VAL A 358 -28.61 1.31 19.81
N ALA A 359 -28.30 2.04 18.73
CA ALA A 359 -28.75 3.41 18.55
C ALA A 359 -30.28 3.52 18.50
N LYS A 360 -30.93 2.59 17.79
CA LYS A 360 -32.40 2.51 17.68
C LYS A 360 -33.06 2.26 19.03
N GLN A 361 -32.50 1.40 19.88
CA GLN A 361 -33.05 1.14 21.22
C GLN A 361 -33.04 2.41 22.09
N ALA A 362 -32.03 3.25 21.92
CA ALA A 362 -31.87 4.46 22.71
C ALA A 362 -32.49 5.72 22.08
N ASP A 363 -33.05 5.62 20.87
CA ASP A 363 -33.51 6.74 20.06
C ASP A 363 -32.42 7.82 19.94
N VAL A 364 -31.21 7.37 19.61
CA VAL A 364 -30.05 8.21 19.33
C VAL A 364 -29.64 8.04 17.87
N PRO A 365 -28.89 8.99 17.28
CA PRO A 365 -28.37 8.83 15.94
C PRO A 365 -27.61 7.52 15.78
N THR A 366 -27.77 6.88 14.62
CA THR A 366 -27.27 5.55 14.24
C THR A 366 -25.77 5.32 14.43
N ARG A 367 -24.99 6.36 14.74
CA ARG A 367 -23.54 6.29 15.03
C ARG A 367 -23.13 7.23 16.17
N SER A 368 -23.98 7.35 17.20
CA SER A 368 -23.66 8.17 18.37
C SER A 368 -22.48 7.58 19.17
N GLN A 369 -21.76 8.44 19.89
CA GLN A 369 -20.63 8.01 20.75
C GLN A 369 -21.04 6.89 21.70
N GLY A 370 -22.20 7.03 22.35
CA GLY A 370 -22.75 6.03 23.26
C GLY A 370 -23.02 4.68 22.59
N ALA A 371 -23.61 4.67 21.39
CA ALA A 371 -23.91 3.44 20.67
C ALA A 371 -22.64 2.68 20.28
N LEU A 372 -21.65 3.38 19.72
CA LEU A 372 -20.36 2.81 19.31
C LEU A 372 -19.56 2.24 20.49
N ILE A 373 -19.51 2.97 21.61
CA ILE A 373 -18.83 2.51 22.83
C ILE A 373 -19.48 1.25 23.39
N VAL A 374 -20.80 1.24 23.48
CA VAL A 374 -21.53 0.07 24.03
C VAL A 374 -21.36 -1.13 23.12
N ALA A 375 -21.47 -0.94 21.80
CA ALA A 375 -21.24 -2.01 20.85
C ALA A 375 -19.82 -2.60 20.98
N ALA A 376 -18.78 -1.76 20.97
CA ALA A 376 -17.40 -2.20 21.15
C ALA A 376 -17.17 -2.93 22.49
N PHE A 377 -17.77 -2.43 23.57
CA PHE A 377 -17.70 -3.06 24.89
C PHE A 377 -18.26 -4.49 24.88
N PHE A 378 -19.40 -4.72 24.23
CA PHE A 378 -19.99 -6.05 24.15
C PHE A 378 -19.18 -6.99 23.25
N VAL A 379 -18.64 -6.49 22.13
CA VAL A 379 -17.77 -7.30 21.27
C VAL A 379 -16.51 -7.77 22.02
N GLN A 380 -15.90 -6.88 22.81
CA GLN A 380 -14.74 -7.24 23.63
C GLN A 380 -15.10 -8.25 24.72
N ASN A 381 -16.17 -7.99 25.48
CA ASN A 381 -16.45 -8.69 26.75
C ASN A 381 -17.44 -9.86 26.63
N CYS A 382 -18.11 -10.02 25.50
CA CYS A 382 -19.00 -11.14 25.22
C CYS A 382 -18.50 -11.95 24.00
N GLN A 383 -18.89 -13.22 23.90
CA GLN A 383 -18.73 -14.01 22.66
C GLN A 383 -19.81 -13.55 21.65
N VAL A 384 -19.70 -12.30 21.20
CA VAL A 384 -20.51 -11.75 20.10
C VAL A 384 -19.78 -11.94 18.77
N PHE A 385 -18.60 -12.52 18.78
CA PHE A 385 -17.91 -13.00 17.59
C PHE A 385 -17.26 -14.32 17.98
N ASP A 386 -17.54 -15.37 17.21
CA ASP A 386 -16.87 -16.65 17.40
C ASP A 386 -15.37 -16.51 17.18
N GLU A 387 -14.57 -17.34 17.86
CA GLU A 387 -13.13 -17.38 17.59
C GLU A 387 -12.90 -17.74 16.11
N VAL A 388 -12.03 -16.98 15.45
CA VAL A 388 -11.62 -17.30 14.08
C VAL A 388 -10.95 -18.69 14.12
N SER A 389 -11.60 -19.67 13.50
CA SER A 389 -11.07 -21.04 13.43
C SER A 389 -9.71 -21.02 12.71
N LYS A 390 -8.73 -21.72 13.30
CA LYS A 390 -7.34 -21.78 12.81
C LYS A 390 -7.20 -22.41 11.43
#